data_AF-A0A0W8FUI6-F1
#
_entry.id   AF-A0A0W8FUI6-F1
#
_cell.length_a   1.000
_cell.length_b   1.000
_cell.length_c   1.000
_cell.angle_alpha   90.00
_cell.angle_beta   90.00
_cell.angle_gamma   90.00
#
_symmetry.space_group_name_H-M   'P 1'
#
loop_
_entity.id
_entity.type
_entity.pdbx_description
1 polymer ?
#
loop_
_entity_poly.entity_id
_entity_poly.type
_entity_poly.pdbx_seq_one_letter_code
_entity_poly.pdbx_strand_id
1 'polypeptide(L)'
;MVRAAIKANPYLDLTVCALDDSASTPVARVHTLAIGGPATGSGTLTLWVGNVRYQIGIASTDAASAIATALKAALDNDPALPFTVAIDTATLTFTAKNKGTVANQIDFAVEITATSVTGTFTATTPGSVDPTLATALAAVFSGDYNIIAVPFYDATSYAAFKTHLDSVSGPMEQRPAIGVFGYDGVLADCTTLTSTINSGRILCAYLRGTKSPAYEIGAALAAVIASEEDPARPLNTLELTGIAAPAISDRLSRSEQESCLGNGATPLEVGPGEVVQIVRAVSTYVHNAQGVDDIALLDITTIRTLDYVRKSCRERVALRFPREKLSSKTPDKVRDQLLDVLFQLEALEIVEEVTANADGVIVERDIEDTNRLNAKIPVDVVNGLHVFAGRIDLLL
;
A
#
# COMPACT_ATOMS: atom_id res chain seq x y z
N MET A 1 -2.51 6.45 8.48
CA MET A 1 -3.01 5.22 7.80
C MET A 1 -4.53 5.20 7.66
N VAL A 2 -5.30 4.90 8.73
CA VAL A 2 -6.77 4.72 8.66
C VAL A 2 -7.48 5.92 7.99
N ARG A 3 -7.14 7.15 8.39
CA ARG A 3 -7.68 8.37 7.77
C ARG A 3 -7.35 8.48 6.28
N ALA A 4 -6.17 8.04 5.86
CA ALA A 4 -5.77 8.07 4.45
C ALA A 4 -6.56 7.03 3.64
N ALA A 5 -6.73 5.81 4.18
CA ALA A 5 -7.56 4.77 3.56
C ALA A 5 -9.02 5.23 3.38
N ILE A 6 -9.65 5.78 4.42
CA ILE A 6 -11.04 6.27 4.37
C ILE A 6 -11.18 7.46 3.41
N LYS A 7 -10.19 8.35 3.33
CA LYS A 7 -10.21 9.46 2.36
C LYS A 7 -10.12 8.97 0.92
N ALA A 8 -9.29 7.95 0.68
CA ALA A 8 -9.11 7.34 -0.63
C ALA A 8 -10.35 6.54 -1.07
N ASN A 9 -10.96 5.78 -0.14
CA ASN A 9 -12.20 5.04 -0.38
C ASN A 9 -13.12 5.12 0.86
N PRO A 10 -14.12 6.02 0.85
CA PRO A 10 -15.04 6.21 1.99
C PRO A 10 -15.94 5.02 2.32
N TYR A 11 -16.15 4.11 1.37
CA TYR A 11 -17.05 2.96 1.51
C TYR A 11 -16.30 1.65 1.85
N LEU A 12 -15.01 1.75 2.16
CA LEU A 12 -14.15 0.62 2.48
C LEU A 12 -14.64 -0.12 3.75
N ASP A 13 -14.76 -1.45 3.66
CA ASP A 13 -14.82 -2.30 4.85
C ASP A 13 -13.41 -2.41 5.44
N LEU A 14 -13.17 -1.69 6.53
CA LEU A 14 -11.86 -1.52 7.13
C LEU A 14 -11.79 -2.14 8.52
N THR A 15 -10.95 -3.16 8.66
CA THR A 15 -10.55 -3.69 9.96
C THR A 15 -9.16 -3.18 10.34
N VAL A 16 -8.97 -2.85 11.61
CA VAL A 16 -7.69 -2.36 12.14
C VAL A 16 -7.15 -3.34 13.17
N CYS A 17 -5.95 -3.87 12.92
CA CYS A 17 -5.19 -4.61 13.91
C CYS A 17 -4.20 -3.65 14.57
N ALA A 18 -4.44 -3.32 15.84
CA ALA A 18 -3.52 -2.50 16.61
C ALA A 18 -2.30 -3.31 17.04
N LEU A 19 -1.13 -2.68 16.99
CA LEU A 19 0.13 -3.26 17.44
C LEU A 19 0.71 -2.38 18.53
N ASP A 20 1.01 -2.99 19.68
CA ASP A 20 1.67 -2.30 20.78
C ASP A 20 3.12 -1.96 20.42
N ASP A 21 3.67 -0.91 21.05
CA ASP A 21 5.08 -0.58 20.93
C ASP A 21 5.96 -1.77 21.36
N SER A 22 7.17 -1.87 20.81
CA SER A 22 8.09 -2.98 21.11
C SER A 22 8.33 -3.14 22.62
N ALA A 23 8.43 -4.36 23.12
CA ALA A 23 8.86 -4.60 24.50
C ALA A 23 10.37 -4.33 24.71
N SER A 24 11.14 -4.23 23.62
CA SER A 24 12.61 -4.16 23.62
C SER A 24 13.13 -2.73 23.63
N THR A 25 12.87 -1.98 24.69
CA THR A 25 13.37 -0.59 24.88
C THR A 25 13.16 0.34 23.67
N PRO A 26 11.93 0.48 23.15
CA PRO A 26 11.68 1.35 22.00
C PRO A 26 11.83 2.83 22.37
N VAL A 27 12.20 3.62 21.36
CA VAL A 27 12.41 5.07 21.49
C VAL A 27 11.34 5.81 20.70
N ALA A 28 10.72 6.82 21.32
CA ALA A 28 9.81 7.73 20.63
C ALA A 28 10.61 8.77 19.84
N ARG A 29 10.13 9.14 18.65
CA ARG A 29 10.66 10.32 17.98
C ARG A 29 10.37 11.56 18.81
N VAL A 30 11.37 12.39 19.02
CA VAL A 30 11.23 13.72 19.62
C VAL A 30 11.71 14.75 18.62
N HIS A 31 10.96 15.85 18.46
CA HIS A 31 11.31 16.97 17.61
C HIS A 31 11.00 18.29 18.32
N THR A 32 11.89 19.29 18.25
CA THR A 32 11.70 20.58 18.94
C THR A 32 11.61 21.73 17.96
N LEU A 33 10.61 22.60 18.14
CA LEU A 33 10.44 23.85 17.41
C LEU A 33 10.61 25.03 18.38
N ALA A 34 11.68 25.79 18.22
CA ALA A 34 11.91 27.03 18.95
C ALA A 34 11.37 28.23 18.16
N ILE A 35 10.51 29.02 18.78
CA ILE A 35 9.98 30.26 18.22
C ILE A 35 10.84 31.44 18.72
N GLY A 36 11.30 32.28 17.80
CA GLY A 36 12.00 33.54 18.06
C GLY A 36 11.10 34.74 17.85
N GLY A 37 11.45 35.87 18.47
CA GLY A 37 10.69 37.12 18.44
C GLY A 37 11.29 38.16 19.39
N PRO A 38 10.58 39.27 19.68
CA PRO A 38 9.16 39.52 19.41
C PRO A 38 8.85 39.90 17.95
N ALA A 39 7.58 39.80 17.58
CA ALA A 39 7.09 40.23 16.27
C ALA A 39 7.15 41.75 16.12
N THR A 40 7.70 42.23 15.01
CA THR A 40 7.73 43.67 14.66
C THR A 40 6.68 44.04 13.61
N GLY A 41 5.95 43.06 13.07
CA GLY A 41 4.85 43.23 12.14
C GLY A 41 3.90 42.04 12.21
N SER A 42 2.64 42.27 11.83
CA SER A 42 1.63 41.20 11.79
C SER A 42 1.90 40.21 10.66
N GLY A 43 1.50 38.96 10.86
CA GLY A 43 1.61 37.91 9.85
C GLY A 43 0.98 36.62 10.33
N THR A 44 1.47 35.50 9.82
CA THR A 44 1.00 34.16 10.16
C THR A 44 2.17 33.22 10.37
N LEU A 45 1.99 32.24 11.25
CA LEU A 45 2.82 31.05 11.31
C LEU A 45 2.00 29.88 10.82
N THR A 46 2.54 29.16 9.82
CA THR A 46 1.98 27.92 9.30
C THR A 46 2.95 26.79 9.61
N LEU A 47 2.51 25.84 10.43
CA LEU A 47 3.22 24.60 10.72
C LEU A 47 2.60 23.46 9.90
N TRP A 48 3.42 22.70 9.21
CA TRP A 48 3.08 21.44 8.58
C TRP A 48 3.63 20.29 9.42
N VAL A 49 2.76 19.33 9.74
CA VAL A 49 3.13 18.04 10.34
C VAL A 49 2.63 16.97 9.38
N GLY A 50 3.54 16.45 8.55
CA GLY A 50 3.20 15.69 7.35
C GLY A 50 2.26 16.50 6.45
N ASN A 51 1.17 15.86 6.01
CA ASN A 51 0.16 16.48 5.16
C ASN A 51 -0.90 17.33 5.93
N VAL A 52 -0.70 17.58 7.22
CA VAL A 52 -1.65 18.38 8.03
C VAL A 52 -1.08 19.78 8.28
N ARG A 53 -1.91 20.79 8.05
CA ARG A 53 -1.56 22.22 8.20
C ARG A 53 -2.21 22.81 9.45
N TYR A 54 -1.41 23.43 10.30
CA TYR A 54 -1.83 24.24 11.44
C TYR A 54 -1.41 25.68 11.21
N GLN A 55 -2.34 26.62 11.28
CA GLN A 55 -2.04 28.03 11.04
C GLN A 55 -2.60 28.91 12.14
N ILE A 56 -1.76 29.84 12.60
CA ILE A 56 -2.13 30.87 13.57
C ILE A 56 -1.80 32.26 13.04
N GLY A 57 -2.57 33.26 13.49
CA GLY A 57 -2.23 34.66 13.29
C GLY A 57 -1.20 35.13 14.30
N ILE A 58 -0.36 36.08 13.89
CA ILE A 58 0.62 36.78 14.74
C ILE A 58 0.32 38.28 14.62
N ALA A 59 0.11 38.95 15.75
CA ALA A 59 0.00 40.39 15.82
C ALA A 59 1.36 41.06 16.01
N SER A 60 1.46 42.34 15.66
CA SER A 60 2.63 43.15 16.02
C SER A 60 2.79 43.15 17.54
N THR A 61 4.03 43.10 18.03
CA THR A 61 4.41 43.04 19.46
C THR A 61 4.17 41.69 20.15
N ASP A 62 3.61 40.69 19.48
CA ASP A 62 3.48 39.36 20.07
C ASP A 62 4.85 38.81 20.48
N ALA A 63 4.95 38.41 21.75
CA ALA A 63 6.12 37.74 22.27
C ALA A 63 6.17 36.29 21.77
N ALA A 64 7.37 35.74 21.62
CA ALA A 64 7.56 34.37 21.13
C ALA A 64 6.79 33.31 21.97
N SER A 65 6.66 33.52 23.28
CA SER A 65 5.88 32.64 24.17
C SER A 65 4.37 32.70 23.91
N ALA A 66 3.83 33.86 23.54
CA ALA A 66 2.42 34.00 23.17
C ALA A 66 2.12 33.28 21.84
N ILE A 67 3.02 33.44 20.86
CA ILE A 67 2.94 32.74 19.57
C ILE A 67 3.01 31.22 19.77
N ALA A 68 3.96 30.74 20.59
CA ALA A 68 4.10 29.32 20.90
C ALA A 68 2.85 28.76 21.63
N THR A 69 2.27 29.54 22.55
CA THR A 69 1.03 29.16 23.25
C THR A 69 -0.16 29.06 22.30
N ALA A 70 -0.31 30.01 21.37
CA ALA A 70 -1.36 29.97 20.37
C ALA A 70 -1.22 28.75 19.43
N LEU A 71 0.02 28.43 19.01
CA LEU A 71 0.29 27.26 18.19
C LEU A 71 -0.02 25.97 18.95
N LYS A 72 0.38 25.88 20.23
CA LYS A 72 0.05 24.73 21.07
C LYS A 72 -1.45 24.54 21.20
N ALA A 73 -2.23 25.61 21.40
CA ALA A 73 -3.69 25.52 21.46
C ALA A 73 -4.30 24.98 20.15
N ALA A 74 -3.77 25.39 18.99
CA ALA A 74 -4.21 24.84 17.70
C ALA A 74 -3.89 23.34 17.56
N LEU A 75 -2.72 22.90 18.04
CA LEU A 75 -2.29 21.50 18.03
C LEU A 75 -3.11 20.63 18.99
N ASP A 76 -3.40 21.12 20.20
CA ASP A 76 -4.19 20.39 21.21
C ASP A 76 -5.65 20.16 20.77
N ASN A 77 -6.17 20.98 19.84
CA ASN A 77 -7.50 20.81 19.26
C ASN A 77 -7.58 19.70 18.19
N ASP A 78 -6.46 19.10 17.78
CA ASP A 78 -6.44 17.98 16.84
C ASP A 78 -6.19 16.64 17.55
N PRO A 79 -7.24 15.85 17.84
CA PRO A 79 -7.06 14.54 18.49
C PRO A 79 -6.28 13.55 17.63
N ALA A 80 -6.22 13.76 16.31
CA ALA A 80 -5.56 12.88 15.37
C ALA A 80 -4.07 13.22 15.13
N LEU A 81 -3.53 14.26 15.79
CA LEU A 81 -2.11 14.56 15.78
C LEU A 81 -1.31 13.35 16.35
N PRO A 82 -0.31 12.81 15.64
CA PRO A 82 0.46 11.65 16.10
C PRO A 82 1.53 11.98 17.15
N PHE A 83 1.60 13.24 17.60
CA PHE A 83 2.54 13.73 18.60
C PHE A 83 1.80 14.28 19.82
N THR A 84 2.38 14.10 20.99
CA THR A 84 2.06 14.85 22.22
C THR A 84 2.97 16.08 22.26
N VAL A 85 2.39 17.26 22.47
CA VAL A 85 3.13 18.54 22.38
C VAL A 85 3.23 19.19 23.75
N ALA A 86 4.46 19.27 24.27
CA ALA A 86 4.79 20.06 25.44
C ALA A 86 5.29 21.45 25.02
N ILE A 87 5.12 22.45 25.89
CA ILE A 87 5.64 23.80 25.68
C ILE A 87 6.53 24.17 26.87
N ASP A 88 7.70 24.74 26.59
CA ASP A 88 8.55 25.42 27.55
C ASP A 88 8.86 26.81 27.01
N THR A 89 8.23 27.83 27.60
CA THR A 89 8.26 29.24 27.16
C THR A 89 7.96 29.42 25.67
N ALA A 90 8.98 29.49 24.82
CA ALA A 90 8.87 29.67 23.37
C ALA A 90 9.26 28.43 22.55
N THR A 91 9.52 27.30 23.21
CA THR A 91 9.90 26.04 22.55
C THR A 91 8.77 25.01 22.68
N LEU A 92 8.33 24.45 21.55
CA LEU A 92 7.42 23.31 21.51
C LEU A 92 8.21 22.02 21.31
N THR A 93 7.95 21.03 22.16
CA THR A 93 8.55 19.69 22.07
C THR A 93 7.47 18.69 21.66
N PHE A 94 7.64 18.12 20.47
CA PHE A 94 6.78 17.10 19.89
C PHE A 94 7.36 15.72 20.21
N THR A 95 6.63 14.91 20.98
CA THR A 95 6.99 13.52 21.27
C THR A 95 5.99 12.60 20.62
N ALA A 96 6.43 11.68 19.76
CA ALA A 96 5.54 10.75 19.08
C ALA A 96 4.73 9.91 20.10
N LYS A 97 3.44 9.74 19.84
CA LYS A 97 2.54 8.95 20.70
C LYS A 97 2.91 7.46 20.68
N ASN A 98 3.33 6.95 19.53
CA ASN A 98 3.89 5.62 19.34
C ASN A 98 5.41 5.70 19.21
N LYS A 99 6.08 4.70 19.76
CA LYS A 99 7.54 4.54 19.62
C LYS A 99 7.88 3.74 18.36
N GLY A 100 9.16 3.71 18.00
CA GLY A 100 9.63 3.06 16.78
C GLY A 100 9.82 4.05 15.62
N THR A 101 10.06 3.52 14.44
CA THR A 101 10.50 4.30 13.27
C THR A 101 9.36 4.91 12.47
N VAL A 102 8.12 4.45 12.65
CA VAL A 102 6.94 4.92 11.89
C VAL A 102 6.77 6.45 11.97
N ALA A 103 6.97 7.04 13.15
CA ALA A 103 6.86 8.48 13.32
C ALA A 103 7.98 9.26 12.64
N ASN A 104 9.09 8.63 12.24
CA ASN A 104 10.18 9.27 11.49
C ASN A 104 9.77 9.63 10.06
N GLN A 105 8.73 8.99 9.52
CA GLN A 105 8.18 9.24 8.19
C GLN A 105 7.41 10.58 8.09
N ILE A 106 7.22 11.28 9.22
CA ILE A 106 6.40 12.50 9.27
C ILE A 106 7.29 13.73 9.20
N ASP A 107 7.33 14.41 8.07
CA ASP A 107 8.13 15.62 7.96
C ASP A 107 7.49 16.82 8.65
N PHE A 108 8.34 17.74 9.12
CA PHE A 108 7.93 19.00 9.71
C PHE A 108 8.42 20.14 8.83
N ALA A 109 7.56 21.13 8.58
CA ALA A 109 7.95 22.37 7.93
C ALA A 109 7.25 23.54 8.60
N VAL A 110 7.95 24.66 8.75
CA VAL A 110 7.39 25.88 9.32
C VAL A 110 7.62 27.05 8.37
N GLU A 111 6.57 27.84 8.15
CA GLU A 111 6.60 29.05 7.34
C GLU A 111 6.03 30.20 8.17
N ILE A 112 6.77 31.31 8.24
CA ILE A 112 6.42 32.48 9.06
C ILE A 112 6.51 33.71 8.18
N THR A 113 5.42 34.49 8.13
CA THR A 113 5.35 35.74 7.35
C THR A 113 5.47 36.99 8.22
N ALA A 114 5.36 36.85 9.55
CA ALA A 114 5.51 37.95 10.50
C ALA A 114 6.98 38.42 10.59
N THR A 115 7.19 39.73 10.61
CA THR A 115 8.54 40.32 10.63
C THR A 115 9.22 40.07 11.98
N SER A 116 10.52 39.76 11.93
CA SER A 116 11.38 39.46 13.11
C SER A 116 10.99 38.23 13.93
N VAL A 117 10.08 37.39 13.44
CA VAL A 117 9.73 36.09 14.05
C VAL A 117 10.47 34.99 13.30
N THR A 118 11.04 34.03 14.04
CA THR A 118 11.72 32.87 13.46
C THR A 118 11.16 31.57 14.04
N GLY A 119 11.26 30.48 13.29
CA GLY A 119 10.94 29.14 13.76
C GLY A 119 12.10 28.22 13.40
N THR A 120 12.77 27.67 14.41
CA THR A 120 13.96 26.85 14.20
C THR A 120 13.75 25.46 14.81
N PHE A 121 13.96 24.43 14.00
CA PHE A 121 14.02 23.06 14.49
C PHE A 121 15.43 22.76 15.00
N THR A 122 15.58 22.30 16.25
CA THR A 122 16.91 22.25 16.92
C THR A 122 17.34 20.86 17.37
N ALA A 123 16.42 19.99 17.78
CA ALA A 123 16.75 18.64 18.24
C ALA A 123 15.79 17.61 17.62
N THR A 124 16.36 16.53 17.09
CA THR A 124 15.59 15.34 16.71
C THR A 124 16.21 14.11 17.35
N THR A 125 15.49 13.47 18.25
CA THR A 125 15.78 12.08 18.62
C THR A 125 14.95 11.22 17.68
N PRO A 126 15.55 10.43 16.76
CA PRO A 126 14.79 9.54 15.90
C PRO A 126 14.13 8.45 16.75
N GLY A 127 12.90 8.09 16.40
CA GLY A 127 12.29 6.90 16.97
C GLY A 127 13.00 5.65 16.46
N SER A 128 13.09 4.62 17.30
CA SER A 128 13.83 3.40 16.98
C SER A 128 13.25 2.18 17.69
N VAL A 129 13.60 1.01 17.17
CA VAL A 129 13.09 -0.32 17.56
C VAL A 129 11.58 -0.44 17.33
N ASP A 130 11.24 -0.93 16.14
CA ASP A 130 9.86 -1.24 15.78
C ASP A 130 9.36 -2.51 16.48
N PRO A 131 8.05 -2.62 16.73
CA PRO A 131 7.43 -3.87 17.14
C PRO A 131 7.46 -4.90 16.00
N THR A 132 7.40 -6.18 16.35
CA THR A 132 7.29 -7.26 15.35
C THR A 132 5.85 -7.39 14.87
N LEU A 133 5.68 -7.63 13.57
CA LEU A 133 4.37 -7.94 12.98
C LEU A 133 3.83 -9.32 13.38
N ALA A 134 4.64 -10.19 13.99
CA ALA A 134 4.26 -11.59 14.23
C ALA A 134 2.96 -11.76 15.04
N THR A 135 2.79 -10.99 16.12
CA THR A 135 1.60 -11.07 16.99
C THR A 135 0.35 -10.55 16.28
N ALA A 136 0.46 -9.43 15.56
CA ALA A 136 -0.63 -8.87 14.77
C ALA A 136 -1.06 -9.83 13.64
N LEU A 137 -0.09 -10.36 12.88
CA LEU A 137 -0.33 -11.31 11.79
C LEU A 137 -0.93 -12.63 12.29
N ALA A 138 -0.55 -13.09 13.48
CA ALA A 138 -1.17 -14.27 14.10
C ALA A 138 -2.63 -14.00 14.51
N ALA A 139 -2.94 -12.81 15.01
CA ALA A 139 -4.30 -12.45 15.42
C ALA A 139 -5.28 -12.37 14.24
N VAL A 140 -4.79 -11.95 13.05
CA VAL A 140 -5.61 -11.83 11.84
C VAL A 140 -5.61 -13.08 10.96
N PHE A 141 -4.80 -14.08 11.28
CA PHE A 141 -4.56 -15.27 10.43
C PHE A 141 -5.83 -16.07 10.09
N SER A 142 -6.76 -16.18 11.05
CA SER A 142 -8.03 -16.89 10.86
C SER A 142 -9.10 -16.05 10.14
N GLY A 143 -8.86 -14.74 9.99
CA GLY A 143 -9.74 -13.85 9.26
C GLY A 143 -9.62 -14.03 7.74
N ASP A 144 -10.59 -13.48 7.02
CA ASP A 144 -10.58 -13.37 5.56
C ASP A 144 -10.34 -11.89 5.19
N TYR A 145 -9.07 -11.53 5.01
CA TYR A 145 -8.64 -10.18 4.64
C TYR A 145 -7.92 -10.23 3.30
N ASN A 146 -8.45 -9.57 2.28
CA ASN A 146 -7.93 -9.68 0.91
C ASN A 146 -6.78 -8.71 0.62
N ILE A 147 -6.74 -7.57 1.32
CA ILE A 147 -5.73 -6.53 1.13
C ILE A 147 -5.26 -6.07 2.50
N ILE A 148 -3.96 -6.21 2.76
CA ILE A 148 -3.36 -5.86 4.05
C ILE A 148 -2.32 -4.76 3.82
N ALA A 149 -2.47 -3.62 4.51
CA ALA A 149 -1.51 -2.53 4.47
C ALA A 149 -0.68 -2.48 5.76
N VAL A 150 0.64 -2.32 5.63
CA VAL A 150 1.55 -2.23 6.79
C VAL A 150 2.28 -0.88 6.83
N PRO A 151 2.58 -0.33 8.03
CA PRO A 151 3.25 0.98 8.16
C PRO A 151 4.78 0.92 8.00
N PHE A 152 5.36 -0.27 8.11
CA PHE A 152 6.81 -0.46 8.18
C PHE A 152 7.42 -0.62 6.80
N TYR A 153 8.69 -0.18 6.66
CA TYR A 153 9.51 -0.41 5.48
C TYR A 153 10.87 -1.06 5.70
N ASP A 154 10.97 -1.87 6.76
CA ASP A 154 12.16 -2.66 7.05
C ASP A 154 12.06 -4.12 6.54
N ALA A 155 13.21 -4.71 6.25
CA ALA A 155 13.29 -6.09 5.74
C ALA A 155 12.74 -7.16 6.72
N THR A 156 12.80 -6.91 8.04
CA THR A 156 12.34 -7.89 9.05
C THR A 156 10.82 -8.00 9.02
N SER A 157 10.13 -6.86 9.00
CA SER A 157 8.69 -6.79 8.86
C SER A 157 8.21 -7.46 7.58
N TYR A 158 8.90 -7.24 6.46
CA TYR A 158 8.50 -7.84 5.18
C TYR A 158 8.73 -9.34 5.08
N ALA A 159 9.79 -9.87 5.71
CA ALA A 159 9.97 -11.32 5.78
C ALA A 159 8.81 -12.00 6.52
N ALA A 160 8.37 -11.42 7.65
CA ALA A 160 7.20 -11.90 8.37
C ALA A 160 5.91 -11.74 7.55
N PHE A 161 5.77 -10.60 6.86
CA PHE A 161 4.59 -10.31 6.07
C PHE A 161 4.45 -11.22 4.85
N LYS A 162 5.54 -11.47 4.11
CA LYS A 162 5.60 -12.44 3.01
C LYS A 162 5.20 -13.84 3.49
N THR A 163 5.78 -14.30 4.61
CA THR A 163 5.45 -15.60 5.19
C THR A 163 3.96 -15.73 5.52
N HIS A 164 3.36 -14.67 6.08
CA HIS A 164 1.93 -14.65 6.37
C HIS A 164 1.09 -14.73 5.09
N LEU A 165 1.36 -13.88 4.09
CA LEU A 165 0.62 -13.84 2.83
C LEU A 165 0.70 -15.18 2.08
N ASP A 166 1.86 -15.81 2.06
CA ASP A 166 2.07 -17.13 1.44
C ASP A 166 1.31 -18.23 2.21
N SER A 167 1.24 -18.14 3.53
CA SER A 167 0.53 -19.11 4.37
C SER A 167 -0.99 -19.01 4.20
N VAL A 168 -1.58 -17.80 4.31
CA VAL A 168 -3.03 -17.61 4.16
C VAL A 168 -3.50 -17.88 2.73
N SER A 169 -2.68 -17.51 1.74
CA SER A 169 -2.97 -17.78 0.32
C SER A 169 -2.60 -19.20 -0.09
N GLY A 170 -1.99 -19.99 0.80
CA GLY A 170 -1.48 -21.31 0.52
C GLY A 170 -2.56 -22.33 0.14
N PRO A 171 -2.16 -23.55 -0.26
CA PRO A 171 -3.10 -24.61 -0.63
C PRO A 171 -3.99 -25.07 0.52
N MET A 172 -3.56 -24.89 1.77
CA MET A 172 -4.28 -25.29 2.98
C MET A 172 -5.35 -24.26 3.39
N GLU A 173 -4.95 -23.00 3.56
CA GLU A 173 -5.84 -21.94 4.07
C GLU A 173 -6.74 -21.34 2.98
N GLN A 174 -6.22 -21.23 1.76
CA GLN A 174 -6.96 -20.82 0.57
C GLN A 174 -7.70 -19.48 0.68
N ARG A 175 -7.19 -18.56 1.51
CA ARG A 175 -7.72 -17.20 1.68
C ARG A 175 -6.72 -16.22 1.06
N PRO A 176 -6.88 -15.93 -0.24
CA PRO A 176 -5.90 -15.13 -0.95
C PRO A 176 -5.86 -13.70 -0.40
N ALA A 177 -4.64 -13.23 -0.19
CA ALA A 177 -4.36 -11.87 0.25
C ALA A 177 -3.19 -11.28 -0.54
N ILE A 178 -3.24 -9.95 -0.71
CA ILE A 178 -2.12 -9.14 -1.17
C ILE A 178 -1.69 -8.14 -0.10
N GLY A 179 -0.42 -7.78 -0.12
CA GLY A 179 0.20 -6.84 0.80
C GLY A 179 0.55 -5.52 0.13
N VAL A 180 0.36 -4.41 0.84
CA VAL A 180 0.68 -3.08 0.34
C VAL A 180 1.51 -2.31 1.37
N PHE A 181 2.54 -1.63 0.91
CA PHE A 181 3.26 -0.64 1.70
C PHE A 181 3.63 0.56 0.83
N GLY A 182 4.00 1.67 1.46
CA GLY A 182 4.51 2.85 0.76
C GLY A 182 5.99 3.10 1.04
N TYR A 183 6.63 3.84 0.15
CA TYR A 183 8.00 4.32 0.30
C TYR A 183 8.13 5.71 -0.35
N ASP A 184 8.71 6.66 0.38
CA ASP A 184 8.84 8.08 0.00
C ASP A 184 10.30 8.58 -0.02
N GLY A 185 11.26 7.69 0.24
CA GLY A 185 12.68 8.00 0.27
C GLY A 185 13.37 8.00 -1.10
N VAL A 186 14.68 7.78 -1.07
CA VAL A 186 15.53 7.75 -2.26
C VAL A 186 15.21 6.53 -3.12
N LEU A 187 15.14 6.72 -4.44
CA LEU A 187 14.75 5.66 -5.39
C LEU A 187 15.68 4.42 -5.29
N ALA A 188 16.99 4.62 -5.17
CA ALA A 188 17.96 3.52 -5.09
C ALA A 188 17.74 2.60 -3.88
N ASP A 189 17.33 3.18 -2.75
CA ASP A 189 17.00 2.42 -1.54
C ASP A 189 15.68 1.67 -1.70
N CYS A 190 14.70 2.30 -2.37
CA CYS A 190 13.44 1.67 -2.72
C CYS A 190 13.64 0.43 -3.59
N THR A 191 14.42 0.54 -4.67
CA THR A 191 14.67 -0.58 -5.60
C THR A 191 15.46 -1.71 -4.93
N THR A 192 16.36 -1.38 -4.01
CA THR A 192 17.09 -2.38 -3.20
C THR A 192 16.14 -3.14 -2.28
N LEU A 193 15.21 -2.42 -1.64
CA LEU A 193 14.21 -2.99 -0.75
C LEU A 193 13.24 -3.91 -1.50
N THR A 194 12.65 -3.47 -2.62
CA THR A 194 11.70 -4.26 -3.40
C THR A 194 12.34 -5.53 -3.98
N SER A 195 13.57 -5.44 -4.47
CA SER A 195 14.36 -6.60 -4.94
C SER A 195 14.62 -7.61 -3.82
N THR A 196 14.81 -7.16 -2.58
CA THR A 196 14.97 -8.06 -1.42
C THR A 196 13.66 -8.79 -1.09
N ILE A 197 12.51 -8.15 -1.28
CA ILE A 197 11.19 -8.75 -0.99
C ILE A 197 10.82 -9.79 -2.05
N ASN A 198 10.95 -9.41 -3.34
CA ASN A 198 10.66 -10.22 -4.53
C ASN A 198 9.48 -11.18 -4.34
N SER A 199 8.28 -10.62 -4.23
CA SER A 199 7.03 -11.34 -3.98
C SER A 199 5.94 -10.91 -4.94
N GLY A 200 5.27 -11.90 -5.56
CA GLY A 200 4.14 -11.68 -6.47
C GLY A 200 2.87 -11.20 -5.78
N ARG A 201 2.88 -11.10 -4.45
CA ARG A 201 1.72 -10.69 -3.62
C ARG A 201 1.90 -9.37 -2.90
N ILE A 202 3.08 -8.74 -2.97
CA ILE A 202 3.37 -7.51 -2.23
C ILE A 202 3.62 -6.37 -3.21
N LEU A 203 3.03 -5.20 -2.96
CA LEU A 203 3.26 -3.96 -3.72
C LEU A 203 3.96 -2.90 -2.86
N CYS A 204 4.83 -2.14 -3.51
CA CYS A 204 5.48 -0.94 -2.97
C CYS A 204 4.97 0.29 -3.72
N ALA A 205 4.18 1.15 -3.07
CA ALA A 205 3.79 2.44 -3.62
C ALA A 205 4.94 3.45 -3.46
N TYR A 206 5.44 4.00 -4.57
CA TYR A 206 6.60 4.90 -4.53
C TYR A 206 6.24 6.33 -4.94
N LEU A 207 6.51 7.29 -4.05
CA LEU A 207 6.38 8.73 -4.33
C LEU A 207 7.33 9.53 -3.43
N ARG A 208 8.42 10.07 -3.99
CA ARG A 208 9.35 10.92 -3.23
C ARG A 208 8.88 12.36 -3.09
N GLY A 209 9.32 13.03 -2.01
CA GLY A 209 9.12 14.47 -1.81
C GLY A 209 7.67 14.88 -1.51
N THR A 210 6.77 13.93 -1.31
CA THR A 210 5.43 14.22 -0.80
C THR A 210 5.49 14.57 0.68
N LYS A 211 4.57 15.41 1.15
CA LYS A 211 4.36 15.63 2.59
C LYS A 211 3.62 14.49 3.27
N SER A 212 3.10 13.53 2.50
CA SER A 212 2.32 12.40 3.02
C SER A 212 3.27 11.28 3.42
N PRO A 213 3.28 10.87 4.70
CA PRO A 213 4.15 9.78 5.15
C PRO A 213 3.92 8.50 4.34
N ALA A 214 4.97 7.70 4.15
CA ALA A 214 4.91 6.45 3.39
C ALA A 214 3.75 5.51 3.80
N TYR A 215 3.44 5.41 5.10
CA TYR A 215 2.30 4.63 5.59
C TYR A 215 0.94 5.13 5.10
N GLU A 216 0.79 6.43 4.79
CA GLU A 216 -0.44 6.99 4.21
C GLU A 216 -0.57 6.64 2.74
N ILE A 217 0.55 6.68 2.01
CA ILE A 217 0.63 6.30 0.59
C ILE A 217 0.21 4.83 0.44
N GLY A 218 0.81 3.93 1.23
CA GLY A 218 0.47 2.50 1.19
C GLY A 218 -1.00 2.23 1.56
N ALA A 219 -1.54 2.95 2.56
CA ALA A 219 -2.94 2.82 2.96
C ALA A 219 -3.91 3.37 1.89
N ALA A 220 -3.58 4.48 1.23
CA ALA A 220 -4.37 5.02 0.13
C ALA A 220 -4.37 4.08 -1.08
N LEU A 221 -3.21 3.54 -1.45
CA LEU A 221 -3.11 2.57 -2.54
C LEU A 221 -3.94 1.30 -2.24
N ALA A 222 -3.83 0.75 -1.03
CA ALA A 222 -4.63 -0.40 -0.61
C ALA A 222 -6.15 -0.13 -0.72
N ALA A 223 -6.59 1.06 -0.30
CA ALA A 223 -7.99 1.45 -0.35
C ALA A 223 -8.52 1.65 -1.78
N VAL A 224 -7.69 2.17 -2.69
CA VAL A 224 -8.02 2.30 -4.11
C VAL A 224 -8.06 0.95 -4.81
N ILE A 225 -7.10 0.05 -4.54
CA ILE A 225 -7.16 -1.33 -5.04
C ILE A 225 -8.45 -2.02 -4.58
N ALA A 226 -8.86 -1.80 -3.33
CA ALA A 226 -10.09 -2.36 -2.77
C ALA A 226 -11.37 -1.79 -3.41
N SER A 227 -11.32 -0.62 -4.05
CA SER A 227 -12.47 -0.04 -4.76
C SER A 227 -12.71 -0.65 -6.14
N GLU A 228 -11.72 -1.36 -6.70
CA GLU A 228 -11.85 -1.99 -8.01
C GLU A 228 -12.30 -3.44 -7.83
N GLU A 229 -13.55 -3.71 -8.20
CA GLU A 229 -14.21 -5.02 -8.07
C GLU A 229 -13.70 -6.01 -9.12
N ASP A 230 -13.28 -5.52 -10.29
CA ASP A 230 -12.73 -6.36 -11.35
C ASP A 230 -11.24 -6.66 -11.08
N PRO A 231 -10.85 -7.92 -10.82
CA PRO A 231 -9.46 -8.26 -10.52
C PRO A 231 -8.51 -8.10 -11.72
N ALA A 232 -9.01 -8.16 -12.95
CA ALA A 232 -8.21 -8.08 -14.17
C ALA A 232 -8.01 -6.64 -14.65
N ARG A 233 -8.88 -5.72 -14.21
CA ARG A 233 -8.86 -4.33 -14.67
C ARG A 233 -7.60 -3.57 -14.21
N PRO A 234 -6.87 -2.94 -15.13
CA PRO A 234 -5.73 -2.11 -14.79
C PRO A 234 -6.10 -0.93 -13.88
N LEU A 235 -5.26 -0.68 -12.89
CA LEU A 235 -5.45 0.39 -11.90
C LEU A 235 -4.83 1.73 -12.32
N ASN A 236 -4.39 1.84 -13.58
CA ASN A 236 -3.72 3.01 -14.12
C ASN A 236 -4.63 4.25 -13.99
N THR A 237 -4.05 5.40 -13.70
CA THR A 237 -4.72 6.71 -13.55
C THR A 237 -5.69 6.84 -12.38
N LEU A 238 -5.89 5.80 -11.57
CA LEU A 238 -6.71 5.93 -10.37
C LEU A 238 -6.04 6.86 -9.36
N GLU A 239 -6.83 7.81 -8.85
CA GLU A 239 -6.39 8.85 -7.91
C GLU A 239 -6.24 8.32 -6.49
N LEU A 240 -5.14 8.68 -5.82
CA LEU A 240 -4.91 8.47 -4.40
C LEU A 240 -5.36 9.70 -3.60
N THR A 241 -6.68 9.84 -3.45
CA THR A 241 -7.28 11.01 -2.79
C THR A 241 -6.72 11.24 -1.39
N GLY A 242 -6.22 12.45 -1.14
CA GLY A 242 -5.66 12.85 0.16
C GLY A 242 -4.16 12.63 0.30
N ILE A 243 -3.47 12.10 -0.71
CA ILE A 243 -2.01 12.14 -0.80
C ILE A 243 -1.57 13.48 -1.42
N ALA A 244 -0.65 14.17 -0.76
CA ALA A 244 -0.10 15.44 -1.22
C ALA A 244 0.78 15.25 -2.46
N ALA A 245 0.55 16.09 -3.48
CA ALA A 245 1.45 16.17 -4.61
C ALA A 245 2.84 16.70 -4.18
N PRO A 246 3.95 16.08 -4.61
CA PRO A 246 5.28 16.63 -4.42
C PRO A 246 5.51 17.87 -5.29
N ALA A 247 6.53 18.65 -4.92
CA ALA A 247 7.02 19.75 -5.74
C ALA A 247 7.48 19.25 -7.11
N ILE A 248 7.45 20.12 -8.12
CA ILE A 248 7.82 19.76 -9.50
C ILE A 248 9.24 19.17 -9.58
N SER A 249 10.18 19.66 -8.77
CA SER A 249 11.56 19.17 -8.68
C SER A 249 11.67 17.72 -8.23
N ASP A 250 10.70 17.22 -7.47
CA ASP A 250 10.72 15.88 -6.87
C ASP A 250 9.86 14.88 -7.66
N ARG A 251 9.08 15.35 -8.65
CA ARG A 251 8.27 14.49 -9.52
C ARG A 251 9.17 13.54 -10.32
N LEU A 252 8.71 12.30 -10.49
CA LEU A 252 9.44 11.28 -11.22
C LEU A 252 9.44 11.59 -12.72
N SER A 253 10.62 11.49 -13.33
CA SER A 253 10.75 11.43 -14.79
C SER A 253 10.26 10.09 -15.33
N ARG A 254 9.98 10.01 -16.63
CA ARG A 254 9.61 8.72 -17.27
C ARG A 254 10.69 7.65 -17.08
N SER A 255 11.98 8.02 -17.17
CA SER A 255 13.08 7.07 -16.92
C SER A 255 13.09 6.53 -15.49
N GLU A 256 12.77 7.37 -14.50
CA GLU A 256 12.65 6.92 -13.10
C GLU A 256 11.41 6.04 -12.89
N GLN A 257 10.29 6.35 -13.55
CA GLN A 257 9.10 5.49 -13.53
C GLN A 257 9.40 4.11 -14.12
N GLU A 258 10.08 4.03 -15.27
CA GLU A 258 10.52 2.75 -15.85
C GLU A 258 11.49 2.01 -14.91
N SER A 259 12.38 2.75 -14.22
CA SER A 259 13.25 2.17 -13.21
C SER A 259 12.46 1.60 -12.02
N CYS A 260 11.37 2.25 -11.58
CA CYS A 260 10.50 1.69 -10.54
C CYS A 260 9.85 0.38 -11.02
N LEU A 261 9.25 0.40 -12.22
CA LEU A 261 8.53 -0.74 -12.78
C LEU A 261 9.46 -1.95 -12.99
N GLY A 262 10.66 -1.73 -13.55
CA GLY A 262 11.65 -2.78 -13.75
C GLY A 262 12.26 -3.34 -12.45
N ASN A 263 12.04 -2.68 -11.31
CA ASN A 263 12.53 -3.12 -10.00
C ASN A 263 11.38 -3.42 -9.00
N GLY A 264 10.15 -3.63 -9.49
CA GLY A 264 9.04 -4.07 -8.64
C GLY A 264 8.51 -3.01 -7.66
N ALA A 265 8.66 -1.74 -8.00
CA ALA A 265 8.02 -0.62 -7.30
C ALA A 265 6.91 -0.04 -8.18
N THR A 266 5.74 0.22 -7.59
CA THR A 266 4.60 0.89 -8.24
C THR A 266 4.84 2.41 -8.20
N PRO A 267 5.21 3.06 -9.33
CA PRO A 267 5.44 4.49 -9.34
C PRO A 267 4.10 5.24 -9.32
N LEU A 268 4.09 6.34 -8.57
CA LEU A 268 3.00 7.30 -8.54
C LEU A 268 3.44 8.58 -9.27
N GLU A 269 2.50 9.22 -9.95
CA GLU A 269 2.74 10.48 -10.65
C GLU A 269 1.69 11.53 -10.29
N VAL A 270 2.00 12.80 -10.57
CA VAL A 270 1.03 13.90 -10.42
C VAL A 270 0.33 14.12 -11.75
N GLY A 271 -0.93 13.75 -11.82
CA GLY A 271 -1.80 13.91 -12.98
C GLY A 271 -2.41 15.32 -13.10
N PRO A 272 -3.26 15.53 -14.13
CA PRO A 272 -4.01 16.77 -14.30
C PRO A 272 -4.85 17.10 -13.06
N GLY A 273 -4.84 18.37 -12.64
CA GLY A 273 -5.55 18.79 -11.43
C GLY A 273 -4.75 18.66 -10.13
N GLU A 274 -3.44 18.42 -10.21
CA GLU A 274 -2.54 18.29 -9.04
C GLU A 274 -2.92 17.12 -8.12
N VAL A 275 -3.41 16.04 -8.73
CA VAL A 275 -3.78 14.79 -8.05
C VAL A 275 -2.72 13.73 -8.23
N VAL A 276 -2.44 12.97 -7.18
CA VAL A 276 -1.51 11.83 -7.24
C VAL A 276 -2.27 10.63 -7.79
N GLN A 277 -1.72 9.96 -8.81
CA GLN A 277 -2.34 8.82 -9.47
C GLN A 277 -1.36 7.67 -9.70
N ILE A 278 -1.91 6.47 -9.88
CA ILE A 278 -1.14 5.25 -10.17
C ILE A 278 -0.69 5.24 -11.63
N VAL A 279 0.60 5.02 -11.90
CA VAL A 279 1.10 4.82 -13.27
C VAL A 279 0.76 3.40 -13.75
N ARG A 280 1.23 2.39 -13.01
CA ARG A 280 0.94 0.96 -13.19
C ARG A 280 1.20 0.25 -11.86
N ALA A 281 0.22 -0.54 -11.40
CA ALA A 281 0.31 -1.26 -10.14
C ALA A 281 1.04 -2.60 -10.33
N VAL A 282 2.30 -2.64 -9.90
CA VAL A 282 3.15 -3.83 -9.98
C VAL A 282 3.47 -4.38 -8.59
N SER A 283 3.61 -5.69 -8.50
CA SER A 283 4.17 -6.38 -7.35
C SER A 283 5.69 -6.17 -7.29
N THR A 284 6.28 -6.60 -6.17
CA THR A 284 7.74 -6.63 -6.00
C THR A 284 8.41 -7.76 -6.79
N TYR A 285 7.66 -8.62 -7.47
CA TYR A 285 8.21 -9.75 -8.24
C TYR A 285 8.83 -9.30 -9.56
N VAL A 286 10.14 -9.47 -9.67
CA VAL A 286 10.91 -9.18 -10.89
C VAL A 286 11.85 -10.31 -11.29
N HIS A 287 12.15 -11.24 -10.39
CA HIS A 287 13.02 -12.38 -10.67
C HIS A 287 12.38 -13.70 -10.24
N ASN A 288 12.61 -14.74 -11.02
CA ASN A 288 12.24 -16.10 -10.64
C ASN A 288 13.21 -16.71 -9.61
N ALA A 289 12.96 -17.97 -9.22
CA ALA A 289 13.77 -18.68 -8.23
C ALA A 289 15.24 -18.89 -8.64
N GLN A 290 15.57 -18.75 -9.93
CA GLN A 290 16.94 -18.82 -10.45
C GLN A 290 17.62 -17.44 -10.52
N GLY A 291 16.93 -16.37 -10.11
CA GLY A 291 17.42 -14.99 -10.21
C GLY A 291 17.38 -14.43 -11.63
N VAL A 292 16.57 -15.02 -12.51
CA VAL A 292 16.37 -14.53 -13.89
C VAL A 292 15.13 -13.64 -13.93
N ASP A 293 15.21 -12.57 -14.71
CA ASP A 293 14.08 -11.66 -14.93
C ASP A 293 12.83 -12.41 -15.38
N ASP A 294 11.74 -12.21 -14.65
CA ASP A 294 10.45 -12.88 -14.87
C ASP A 294 9.31 -11.92 -14.56
N ILE A 295 8.42 -11.75 -15.55
CA ILE A 295 7.28 -10.84 -15.48
C ILE A 295 5.97 -11.54 -15.12
N ALA A 296 5.97 -12.86 -14.91
CA ALA A 296 4.76 -13.66 -14.76
C ALA A 296 3.83 -13.18 -13.62
N LEU A 297 4.38 -12.62 -12.55
CA LEU A 297 3.63 -12.06 -11.43
C LEU A 297 3.93 -10.56 -11.21
N LEU A 298 4.48 -9.88 -12.22
CA LEU A 298 4.83 -8.47 -12.11
C LEU A 298 3.57 -7.61 -11.94
N ASP A 299 2.55 -7.78 -12.77
CA ASP A 299 1.29 -7.06 -12.61
C ASP A 299 0.47 -7.62 -11.46
N ILE A 300 -0.02 -6.73 -10.59
CA ILE A 300 -0.83 -7.18 -9.46
C ILE A 300 -2.17 -7.78 -9.90
N THR A 301 -2.69 -7.35 -11.06
CA THR A 301 -3.92 -7.88 -11.63
C THR A 301 -3.80 -9.37 -11.93
N THR A 302 -2.61 -9.87 -12.29
CA THR A 302 -2.36 -11.30 -12.54
C THR A 302 -2.67 -12.15 -11.31
N ILE A 303 -2.06 -11.85 -10.17
CA ILE A 303 -2.29 -12.66 -8.95
C ILE A 303 -3.72 -12.50 -8.42
N ARG A 304 -4.30 -11.28 -8.52
CA ARG A 304 -5.70 -11.03 -8.14
C ARG A 304 -6.67 -11.84 -8.99
N THR A 305 -6.41 -11.94 -10.29
CA THR A 305 -7.20 -12.73 -11.25
C THR A 305 -7.12 -14.21 -10.93
N LEU A 306 -5.91 -14.75 -10.73
CA LEU A 306 -5.71 -16.15 -10.36
C LEU A 306 -6.42 -16.51 -9.04
N ASP A 307 -6.34 -15.61 -8.05
CA ASP A 307 -7.01 -15.77 -6.76
C ASP A 307 -8.54 -15.74 -6.88
N TYR A 308 -9.07 -14.87 -7.75
CA TYR A 308 -10.50 -14.81 -8.05
C TYR A 308 -10.98 -16.08 -8.76
N VAL A 309 -10.26 -16.54 -9.79
CA VAL A 309 -10.57 -17.80 -10.49
C VAL A 309 -10.59 -18.97 -9.51
N ARG A 310 -9.58 -19.06 -8.63
CA ARG A 310 -9.51 -20.10 -7.60
C ARG A 310 -10.72 -20.07 -6.67
N LYS A 311 -11.10 -18.88 -6.18
CA LYS A 311 -12.26 -18.70 -5.30
C LYS A 311 -13.54 -19.16 -6.00
N SER A 312 -13.77 -18.68 -7.23
CA SER A 312 -14.96 -19.01 -8.04
C SER A 312 -15.10 -20.51 -8.31
N CYS A 313 -14.01 -21.16 -8.73
CA CYS A 313 -13.98 -22.61 -8.96
C CYS A 313 -14.28 -23.40 -7.68
N ARG A 314 -13.66 -23.04 -6.55
CA ARG A 314 -13.89 -23.71 -5.26
C ARG A 314 -15.33 -23.57 -4.79
N GLU A 315 -15.88 -22.36 -4.84
CA GLU A 315 -17.26 -22.09 -4.41
C GLU A 315 -18.26 -22.85 -5.28
N ARG A 316 -18.04 -22.90 -6.61
CA ARG A 316 -18.87 -23.72 -7.52
C ARG A 316 -18.86 -25.19 -7.11
N VAL A 317 -17.68 -25.77 -6.88
CA VAL A 317 -17.55 -27.18 -6.49
C VAL A 317 -18.21 -27.44 -5.14
N ALA A 318 -18.00 -26.58 -4.15
CA ALA A 318 -18.60 -26.70 -2.83
C ALA A 318 -20.14 -26.63 -2.85
N LEU A 319 -20.72 -25.73 -3.67
CA LEU A 319 -22.16 -25.57 -3.81
C LEU A 319 -22.82 -26.71 -4.59
N ARG A 320 -22.16 -27.24 -5.63
CA ARG A 320 -22.73 -28.27 -6.50
C ARG A 320 -22.51 -29.69 -6.01
N PHE A 321 -21.41 -29.95 -5.30
CA PHE A 321 -21.02 -31.28 -4.85
C PHE A 321 -20.82 -31.40 -3.33
N PRO A 322 -21.67 -30.82 -2.45
CA PRO A 322 -21.40 -30.75 -1.02
C PRO A 322 -21.34 -32.13 -0.32
N ARG A 323 -22.07 -33.12 -0.87
CA ARG A 323 -22.16 -34.49 -0.33
C ARG A 323 -22.15 -35.53 -1.46
N GLU A 324 -21.53 -35.19 -2.59
CA GLU A 324 -21.46 -36.08 -3.76
C GLU A 324 -20.60 -37.30 -3.42
N LYS A 325 -21.02 -38.49 -3.86
CA LYS A 325 -20.17 -39.68 -3.78
C LYS A 325 -19.06 -39.59 -4.82
N LEU A 326 -17.82 -39.88 -4.44
CA LEU A 326 -16.71 -39.99 -5.38
C LEU A 326 -16.84 -41.30 -6.20
N SER A 327 -17.67 -41.25 -7.23
CA SER A 327 -17.89 -42.32 -8.22
C SER A 327 -17.01 -42.14 -9.46
N SER A 328 -16.97 -43.11 -10.36
CA SER A 328 -16.18 -42.99 -11.59
C SER A 328 -16.66 -41.84 -12.50
N LYS A 329 -17.91 -41.38 -12.32
CA LYS A 329 -18.51 -40.27 -13.07
C LYS A 329 -18.26 -38.90 -12.45
N THR A 330 -17.78 -38.86 -11.22
CA THR A 330 -17.62 -37.60 -10.47
C THR A 330 -16.54 -36.69 -11.07
N PRO A 331 -15.37 -37.18 -11.53
CA PRO A 331 -14.36 -36.35 -12.17
C PRO A 331 -14.89 -35.56 -13.38
N ASP A 332 -15.58 -36.24 -14.31
CA ASP A 332 -16.15 -35.61 -15.51
C ASP A 332 -17.17 -34.52 -15.15
N LYS A 333 -18.06 -34.79 -14.19
CA LYS A 333 -19.03 -33.79 -13.71
C LYS A 333 -18.34 -32.55 -13.12
N VAL A 334 -17.28 -32.76 -12.34
CA VAL A 334 -16.53 -31.65 -11.73
C VAL A 334 -15.81 -30.86 -12.81
N ARG A 335 -15.18 -31.53 -13.78
CA ARG A 335 -14.55 -30.89 -14.93
C ARG A 335 -15.53 -30.01 -15.70
N ASP A 336 -16.73 -30.50 -15.98
CA ASP A 336 -17.77 -29.72 -16.66
C ASP A 336 -18.16 -28.46 -15.88
N GLN A 337 -18.27 -28.56 -14.55
CA GLN A 337 -18.57 -27.39 -13.71
C GLN A 337 -17.41 -26.39 -13.64
N LEU A 338 -16.15 -26.85 -13.66
CA LEU A 338 -15.00 -25.95 -13.72
C LEU A 338 -14.93 -25.22 -15.06
N LEU A 339 -15.14 -25.92 -16.17
CA LEU A 339 -15.20 -25.30 -17.50
C LEU A 339 -16.34 -24.28 -17.59
N ASP A 340 -17.52 -24.58 -17.05
CA ASP A 340 -18.63 -23.62 -17.00
C ASP A 340 -18.26 -22.34 -16.25
N VAL A 341 -17.52 -22.43 -15.14
CA VAL A 341 -17.00 -21.25 -14.44
C VAL A 341 -16.01 -20.50 -15.32
N LEU A 342 -15.05 -21.18 -15.94
CA LEU A 342 -14.04 -20.52 -16.78
C LEU A 342 -14.68 -19.80 -17.97
N PHE A 343 -15.66 -20.40 -18.65
CA PHE A 343 -16.40 -19.74 -19.73
C PHE A 343 -17.19 -18.51 -19.25
N GLN A 344 -17.73 -18.54 -18.03
CA GLN A 344 -18.37 -17.36 -17.44
C GLN A 344 -17.35 -16.26 -17.14
N LEU A 345 -16.15 -16.62 -16.68
CA LEU A 345 -15.07 -15.65 -16.45
C LEU A 345 -14.50 -15.10 -17.77
N GLU A 346 -14.46 -15.89 -18.84
CA GLU A 346 -14.08 -15.46 -20.19
C GLU A 346 -15.09 -14.45 -20.75
N ALA A 347 -16.39 -14.68 -20.54
CA ALA A 347 -17.44 -13.74 -20.93
C ALA A 347 -17.38 -12.40 -20.15
N LEU A 348 -16.72 -12.39 -18.99
CA LEU A 348 -16.45 -11.18 -18.20
C LEU A 348 -15.08 -10.55 -18.52
N GLU A 349 -14.33 -11.09 -19.48
CA GLU A 349 -12.97 -10.65 -19.85
C GLU A 349 -11.96 -10.73 -18.68
N ILE A 350 -12.17 -11.65 -17.74
CA ILE A 350 -11.25 -11.92 -16.62
C ILE A 350 -10.15 -12.91 -17.04
N VAL A 351 -10.51 -13.88 -17.88
CA VAL A 351 -9.60 -14.88 -18.48
C VAL A 351 -9.86 -14.96 -19.98
N GLU A 352 -8.91 -15.49 -20.75
CA GLU A 352 -9.07 -15.67 -22.19
C GLU A 352 -8.71 -17.09 -22.64
N GLU A 353 -9.01 -17.40 -23.91
CA GLU A 353 -8.62 -18.64 -24.58
C GLU A 353 -9.03 -19.92 -23.82
N VAL A 354 -10.20 -19.92 -23.17
CA VAL A 354 -10.67 -21.06 -22.36
C VAL A 354 -10.90 -22.28 -23.24
N THR A 355 -11.43 -22.08 -24.46
CA THR A 355 -11.64 -23.17 -25.42
C THR A 355 -10.32 -23.80 -25.85
N ALA A 356 -9.29 -23.00 -26.12
CA ALA A 356 -7.97 -23.49 -26.52
C ALA A 356 -7.26 -24.25 -25.38
N ASN A 357 -7.50 -23.83 -24.14
CA ASN A 357 -6.90 -24.42 -22.93
C ASN A 357 -7.75 -25.52 -22.28
N ALA A 358 -8.94 -25.83 -22.80
CA ALA A 358 -9.91 -26.74 -22.17
C ALA A 358 -9.34 -28.15 -21.94
N ASP A 359 -8.54 -28.67 -22.86
CA ASP A 359 -7.90 -29.99 -22.74
C ASP A 359 -6.88 -30.05 -21.59
N GLY A 360 -6.35 -28.90 -21.17
CA GLY A 360 -5.48 -28.79 -20.00
C GLY A 360 -6.23 -28.81 -18.66
N VAL A 361 -7.56 -28.64 -18.66
CA VAL A 361 -8.39 -28.80 -17.46
C VAL A 361 -8.52 -30.30 -17.17
N ILE A 362 -7.74 -30.77 -16.20
CA ILE A 362 -7.66 -32.18 -15.82
C ILE A 362 -8.28 -32.34 -14.45
N VAL A 363 -9.19 -33.30 -14.30
CA VAL A 363 -9.78 -33.67 -13.02
C VAL A 363 -9.65 -35.17 -12.85
N GLU A 364 -8.93 -35.61 -11.83
CA GLU A 364 -8.60 -37.02 -11.64
C GLU A 364 -8.59 -37.41 -10.17
N ARG A 365 -8.73 -38.71 -9.91
CA ARG A 365 -8.61 -39.24 -8.55
C ARG A 365 -7.16 -39.26 -8.14
N ASP A 366 -6.92 -38.94 -6.87
CA ASP A 366 -5.61 -39.13 -6.30
C ASP A 366 -5.26 -40.62 -6.27
N ILE A 367 -4.00 -40.95 -6.54
CA ILE A 367 -3.51 -42.33 -6.59
C ILE A 367 -3.24 -42.89 -5.18
N GLU A 368 -2.95 -42.03 -4.21
CA GLU A 368 -2.63 -42.40 -2.84
C GLU A 368 -3.84 -42.26 -1.91
N ASP A 369 -4.64 -41.19 -2.09
CA ASP A 369 -5.87 -40.96 -1.34
C ASP A 369 -7.12 -41.26 -2.16
N THR A 370 -7.70 -42.45 -1.94
CA THR A 370 -8.92 -42.91 -2.60
C THR A 370 -10.15 -41.99 -2.43
N ASN A 371 -10.14 -41.07 -1.46
CA ASN A 371 -11.23 -40.13 -1.20
C ASN A 371 -10.96 -38.72 -1.75
N ARG A 372 -9.85 -38.51 -2.46
CA ARG A 372 -9.44 -37.20 -2.96
C ARG A 372 -9.58 -37.10 -4.48
N LEU A 373 -10.01 -35.91 -4.92
CA LEU A 373 -10.06 -35.50 -6.31
C LEU A 373 -9.11 -34.33 -6.51
N ASN A 374 -8.23 -34.42 -7.50
CA ASN A 374 -7.28 -33.39 -7.88
C ASN A 374 -7.76 -32.71 -9.16
N ALA A 375 -7.54 -31.39 -9.24
CA ALA A 375 -7.83 -30.61 -10.43
C ALA A 375 -6.60 -29.77 -10.82
N LYS A 376 -6.25 -29.81 -12.11
CA LYS A 376 -5.33 -28.87 -12.74
C LYS A 376 -6.17 -27.95 -13.62
N ILE A 377 -6.03 -26.64 -13.42
CA ILE A 377 -6.82 -25.62 -14.10
C ILE A 377 -5.84 -24.64 -14.75
N PRO A 378 -5.54 -24.76 -16.06
CA PRO A 378 -4.82 -23.72 -16.77
C PRO A 378 -5.68 -22.46 -16.84
N VAL A 379 -5.07 -21.31 -16.62
CA VAL A 379 -5.73 -20.00 -16.68
C VAL A 379 -4.85 -19.10 -17.51
N ASP A 380 -5.39 -18.59 -18.61
CA ASP A 380 -4.81 -17.48 -19.35
C ASP A 380 -5.46 -16.19 -18.85
N VAL A 381 -4.65 -15.29 -18.31
CA VAL A 381 -5.15 -14.06 -17.67
C VAL A 381 -5.23 -12.97 -18.72
N VAL A 382 -6.35 -12.23 -18.75
CA VAL A 382 -6.45 -11.06 -19.62
C VAL A 382 -5.51 -9.98 -19.09
N ASN A 383 -4.54 -9.62 -19.92
CA ASN A 383 -3.50 -8.67 -19.54
C ASN A 383 -3.97 -7.21 -19.69
N GLY A 384 -3.42 -6.33 -18.85
CA GLY A 384 -3.66 -4.91 -18.94
C GLY A 384 -3.03 -4.28 -20.19
N LEU A 385 -3.80 -3.46 -20.92
CA LEU A 385 -3.25 -2.64 -22.00
C LEU A 385 -2.51 -1.41 -21.42
N HIS A 386 -1.22 -1.57 -21.14
CA HIS A 386 -0.41 -0.51 -20.54
C HIS A 386 0.29 0.42 -21.55
N VAL A 387 0.64 -0.10 -22.74
CA VAL A 387 1.37 0.65 -23.77
C VAL A 387 0.75 0.41 -25.14
N PHE A 388 0.40 1.49 -25.84
CA PHE A 388 0.01 1.44 -27.24
C PHE A 388 1.15 1.94 -28.13
N ALA A 389 1.65 1.08 -29.01
CA ALA A 389 2.67 1.42 -30.01
C ALA A 389 2.05 1.41 -31.42
N GLY A 390 1.85 2.59 -31.99
CA GLY A 390 1.27 2.76 -33.32
C GLY A 390 2.29 3.33 -34.32
N ARG A 391 2.40 2.70 -35.50
CA ARG A 391 3.05 3.27 -36.67
C ARG A 391 1.97 3.71 -37.66
N ILE A 392 2.00 4.95 -38.11
CA ILE A 392 1.09 5.48 -39.13
C ILE A 392 1.83 5.47 -40.46
N ASP A 393 1.39 4.63 -41.39
CA ASP A 393 1.94 4.59 -42.74
C ASP A 393 1.06 5.40 -43.69
N LEU A 394 1.69 6.31 -44.44
CA LEU A 394 1.04 7.05 -45.52
C LEU A 394 0.86 6.10 -46.72
N LEU A 395 -0.39 5.85 -47.08
CA LEU A 395 -0.72 5.20 -48.34
C LEU A 395 -0.86 6.28 -49.42
N LEU A 396 0.00 6.21 -50.45
CA LEU A 396 -0.04 7.06 -51.65
C LEU A 396 -0.51 6.25 -52.87
#